data_AF-A0A357T118-F1
#
_entry.id   AF-A0A357T118-F1
#
_cell.length_a   1.000
_cell.length_b   1.000
_cell.length_c   1.000
_cell.angle_alpha   90.00
_cell.angle_beta   90.00
_cell.angle_gamma   90.00
#
_symmetry.space_group_name_H-M   'P 1'
#
loop_
_entity.id
_entity.type
_entity.pdbx_description
1 polymer ?
#
loop_
_entity_poly.entity_id
_entity_poly.type
_entity_poly.pdbx_seq_one_letter_code
_entity_poly.pdbx_strand_id
1 'polypeptide(L)'
;MRVSYNWLREYVPIELSPNELGEKLTMAGIEVEEIINLRASYDSLKVGKIIDIQPHPQADNLLICQVKVTDGEITIITAAKNLKSGDKVPLVLPGSTLPDGREIDETQFHGIVSQGMLCSEEELGLARKSEGILVLPANTDLTADLASILGLDDYVLMIELTPNRADCYGMLGIAREVSALTGVNLKLPACAVNEIREAITNFATVEVLDPELCPRYAGRVFLDVKVGESPLWLKARLLAAGMRSINNLVDLTNYVMLELNQPLHPFDLKQLKEQKIIVRPARKNEVITT
;
A
#
# COMPACT_ATOMS: atom_id res chain seq x y z
N MET A 1 7.22 -3.43 -14.34
CA MET A 1 6.50 -4.01 -13.17
C MET A 1 7.37 -3.83 -11.93
N ARG A 2 6.78 -3.61 -10.75
CA ARG A 2 7.51 -3.48 -9.48
C ARG A 2 7.34 -4.72 -8.64
N VAL A 3 8.44 -5.34 -8.20
CA VAL A 3 8.43 -6.57 -7.40
C VAL A 3 9.14 -6.33 -6.08
N SER A 4 8.38 -6.37 -4.99
CA SER A 4 8.92 -6.40 -3.63
C SER A 4 9.75 -7.68 -3.43
N TYR A 5 11.00 -7.52 -3.04
CA TYR A 5 11.91 -8.64 -2.78
C TYR A 5 11.47 -9.42 -1.53
N ASN A 6 11.08 -8.74 -0.46
CA ASN A 6 10.57 -9.39 0.74
C ASN A 6 9.28 -10.18 0.46
N TRP A 7 8.34 -9.61 -0.28
CA TRP A 7 7.10 -10.31 -0.62
C TRP A 7 7.37 -11.53 -1.51
N LEU A 8 8.28 -11.41 -2.49
CA LEU A 8 8.72 -12.53 -3.31
C LEU A 8 9.32 -13.68 -2.47
N ARG A 9 10.09 -13.35 -1.42
CA ARG A 9 10.71 -14.35 -0.53
C ARG A 9 9.73 -15.17 0.29
N GLU A 10 8.52 -14.66 0.52
CA GLU A 10 7.47 -15.43 1.17
C GLU A 10 7.01 -16.61 0.31
N TYR A 11 7.05 -16.45 -1.02
CA TYR A 11 6.69 -17.49 -1.98
C TYR A 11 7.86 -18.40 -2.33
N VAL A 12 9.05 -17.84 -2.50
CA VAL A 12 10.28 -18.60 -2.79
C VAL A 12 11.36 -18.10 -1.84
N PRO A 13 11.72 -18.86 -0.79
CA PRO A 13 12.72 -18.42 0.19
C PRO A 13 14.12 -18.42 -0.45
N ILE A 14 14.45 -17.31 -1.09
CA ILE A 14 15.72 -17.09 -1.81
C ILE A 14 16.77 -16.59 -0.83
N GLU A 15 18.01 -17.06 -1.01
CA GLU A 15 19.21 -16.61 -0.27
C GLU A 15 20.07 -15.63 -1.08
N LEU A 16 19.88 -15.55 -2.40
CA LEU A 16 20.52 -14.57 -3.28
C LEU A 16 20.18 -13.16 -2.85
N SER A 17 21.17 -12.26 -2.83
CA SER A 17 20.96 -10.82 -2.71
C SER A 17 20.05 -10.29 -3.84
N PRO A 18 19.42 -9.11 -3.65
CA PRO A 18 18.61 -8.49 -4.71
C PRO A 18 19.35 -8.33 -6.03
N ASN A 19 20.65 -7.95 -6.00
CA ASN A 19 21.48 -7.78 -7.19
C ASN A 19 21.72 -9.12 -7.92
N GLU A 20 22.13 -10.16 -7.19
CA GLU A 20 22.36 -11.50 -7.78
C GLU A 20 21.07 -12.08 -8.37
N LEU A 21 19.94 -11.86 -7.70
CA LEU A 21 18.64 -12.27 -8.23
C LEU A 21 18.27 -11.49 -9.50
N GLY A 22 18.52 -10.18 -9.51
CA GLY A 22 18.27 -9.31 -10.66
C GLY A 22 19.08 -9.74 -11.88
N GLU A 23 20.39 -9.93 -11.72
CA GLU A 23 21.27 -10.44 -12.78
C GLU A 23 20.77 -11.78 -13.34
N LYS A 24 20.37 -12.70 -12.46
CA LYS A 24 19.89 -14.02 -12.85
C LYS A 24 18.58 -13.98 -13.62
N LEU A 25 17.64 -13.12 -13.21
CA LEU A 25 16.39 -12.89 -13.94
C LEU A 25 16.66 -12.29 -15.32
N THR A 26 17.55 -11.29 -15.40
CA THR A 26 17.92 -10.65 -16.67
C THR A 26 18.56 -11.65 -17.64
N MET A 27 19.48 -12.50 -17.17
CA MET A 27 20.06 -13.58 -17.98
C MET A 27 19.03 -14.61 -18.47
N ALA A 28 17.90 -14.75 -17.78
CA ALA A 28 16.80 -15.64 -18.15
C ALA A 28 15.75 -14.96 -19.07
N GLY A 29 15.96 -13.69 -19.45
CA GLY A 29 15.04 -12.93 -20.31
C GLY A 29 13.93 -12.18 -19.58
N ILE A 30 14.07 -11.96 -18.27
CA ILE A 30 13.23 -11.07 -17.45
C ILE A 30 14.10 -9.92 -16.99
N GLU A 31 14.14 -8.85 -17.77
CA GLU A 31 15.05 -7.74 -17.55
C GLU A 31 14.71 -6.98 -16.27
N VAL A 32 15.70 -6.85 -15.39
CA VAL A 32 15.63 -5.99 -14.21
C VAL A 32 16.39 -4.70 -14.52
N GLU A 33 15.65 -3.63 -14.79
CA GLU A 33 16.18 -2.30 -15.15
C GLU A 33 16.87 -1.62 -13.96
N GLU A 34 16.27 -1.74 -12.78
CA GLU A 34 16.69 -1.02 -11.58
C GLU A 34 16.31 -1.82 -10.33
N ILE A 35 17.12 -1.69 -9.28
CA ILE A 35 16.81 -2.18 -7.95
C ILE A 35 16.77 -0.99 -7.00
N ILE A 36 15.58 -0.66 -6.51
CA ILE A 36 15.33 0.48 -5.63
C ILE A 36 15.46 0.01 -4.18
N ASN A 37 16.31 0.68 -3.41
CA ASN A 37 16.32 0.55 -1.95
C ASN A 37 15.17 1.38 -1.37
N LEU A 38 14.03 0.74 -1.08
CA LEU A 38 12.83 1.45 -0.60
C LEU A 38 13.06 2.04 0.79
N ARG A 39 13.84 1.35 1.63
CA ARG A 39 14.19 1.76 2.99
C ARG A 39 14.82 3.17 3.03
N ALA A 40 15.69 3.46 2.06
CA ALA A 40 16.46 4.70 2.02
C ALA A 40 15.59 5.96 2.09
N SER A 41 14.36 5.90 1.57
CA SER A 41 13.39 7.01 1.62
C SER A 41 12.86 7.30 3.02
N TYR A 42 13.09 6.43 4.00
CA TYR A 42 12.55 6.53 5.37
C TYR A 42 13.64 6.64 6.44
N ASP A 43 14.93 6.58 6.08
CA ASP A 43 16.05 6.64 7.03
C ASP A 43 16.13 7.97 7.81
N SER A 44 15.56 9.03 7.25
CA SER A 44 15.50 10.36 7.85
C SER A 44 14.40 10.51 8.91
N LEU A 45 13.46 9.58 8.96
CA LEU A 45 12.29 9.65 9.82
C LEU A 45 12.59 9.11 11.21
N LYS A 46 11.99 9.72 12.22
CA LYS A 46 12.11 9.34 13.63
C LYS A 46 10.75 9.03 14.24
N VAL A 47 10.77 8.33 15.37
CA VAL A 47 9.59 8.16 16.22
C VAL A 47 9.61 9.23 17.31
N GLY A 48 8.52 9.98 17.45
CA GLY A 48 8.28 10.89 18.55
C GLY A 48 7.13 10.43 19.44
N LYS A 49 7.12 10.86 20.70
CA LYS A 49 5.99 10.70 21.61
C LYS A 49 5.42 12.06 21.97
N ILE A 50 4.12 12.25 21.77
CA ILE A 50 3.44 13.47 22.19
C ILE A 50 3.39 13.52 23.73
N ILE A 51 3.94 14.58 24.31
CA ILE A 51 3.94 14.83 25.75
C ILE A 51 2.76 15.72 26.13
N ASP A 52 2.58 16.81 25.39
CA ASP A 52 1.52 17.79 25.64
C ASP A 52 0.98 18.36 24.33
N ILE A 53 -0.29 18.77 24.33
CA ILE A 53 -0.96 19.40 23.20
C ILE A 53 -1.73 20.61 23.70
N GLN A 54 -1.43 21.79 23.16
CA GLN A 54 -2.11 23.04 23.49
C GLN A 54 -2.63 23.73 22.23
N PRO A 55 -3.77 24.44 22.29
CA PRO A 55 -4.21 25.26 21.17
C PRO A 55 -3.24 26.42 20.93
N HIS A 56 -3.01 26.76 19.68
CA HIS A 56 -2.15 27.88 19.33
C HIS A 56 -2.82 29.21 19.73
N PRO A 57 -2.16 30.10 20.50
CA PRO A 57 -2.80 31.29 21.08
C PRO A 57 -3.26 32.34 20.06
N GLN A 58 -2.71 32.30 18.85
CA GLN A 58 -2.99 33.24 17.77
C GLN A 58 -3.53 32.57 16.49
N ALA A 59 -3.83 31.26 16.52
CA ALA A 59 -4.30 30.54 15.33
C ALA A 59 -5.27 29.39 15.70
N ASP A 60 -6.56 29.59 15.43
CA ASP A 60 -7.63 28.70 15.89
C ASP A 60 -7.56 27.25 15.33
N ASN A 61 -6.85 27.06 14.23
CA ASN A 61 -6.71 25.77 13.56
C ASN A 61 -5.39 25.04 13.84
N LEU A 62 -4.49 25.63 14.63
CA LEU A 62 -3.19 25.07 14.91
C LEU A 62 -3.08 24.59 16.36
N LEU A 63 -2.35 23.50 16.54
CA LEU A 63 -1.99 22.95 17.83
C LEU A 63 -0.47 23.04 17.99
N ILE A 64 -0.04 23.32 19.21
CA ILE A 64 1.34 23.26 19.65
C ILE A 64 1.51 21.92 20.34
N CYS A 65 2.29 21.03 19.74
CA CYS A 65 2.63 19.74 20.31
C CYS A 65 4.04 19.78 20.89
N GLN A 66 4.16 19.47 22.18
CA GLN A 66 5.46 19.12 22.76
C GLN A 66 5.72 17.64 22.52
N VAL A 67 6.81 17.34 21.82
CA VAL A 67 7.12 16.00 21.35
C VAL A 67 8.47 15.56 21.90
N LYS A 68 8.48 14.43 22.61
CA LYS A 68 9.70 13.78 23.05
C LYS A 68 10.28 12.93 21.93
N VAL A 69 11.55 13.17 21.62
CA VAL A 69 12.38 12.39 20.70
C VAL A 69 13.55 11.77 21.47
N THR A 70 14.35 10.94 20.81
CA THR A 70 15.52 10.31 21.43
C THR A 70 16.49 11.33 22.02
N ASP A 71 16.67 12.47 21.34
CA ASP A 71 17.67 13.49 21.64
C ASP A 71 17.13 14.66 22.50
N GLY A 72 15.91 14.55 23.05
CA GLY A 72 15.31 15.59 23.88
C GLY A 72 13.82 15.82 23.62
N GLU A 73 13.37 17.05 23.80
CA GLU A 73 12.00 17.48 23.53
C GLU A 73 12.02 18.63 22.52
N ILE A 74 11.08 18.60 21.58
CA ILE A 74 10.94 19.58 20.51
C ILE A 74 9.50 20.07 20.42
N THR A 75 9.33 21.28 19.91
CA THR A 75 8.00 21.84 19.63
C THR A 75 7.66 21.63 18.15
N ILE A 76 6.52 20.99 17.86
CA ILE A 76 6.00 20.86 16.50
C ILE A 76 4.59 21.44 16.44
N ILE A 77 4.32 22.22 15.40
CA ILE A 77 3.01 22.81 15.14
C ILE A 77 2.28 21.97 14.10
N THR A 78 1.03 21.60 14.39
CA THR A 78 0.21 20.78 13.48
C THR A 78 -1.23 21.27 13.43
N ALA A 79 -1.88 21.05 12.28
CA ALA A 79 -3.33 21.26 12.13
C ALA A 79 -4.14 19.98 12.42
N ALA A 80 -3.47 18.84 12.60
CA ALA A 80 -4.13 17.55 12.78
C ALA A 80 -4.77 17.42 14.17
N LYS A 81 -6.04 17.03 14.20
CA LYS A 81 -6.85 16.97 15.44
C LYS A 81 -7.02 15.56 16.01
N ASN A 82 -6.41 14.56 15.37
CA ASN A 82 -6.54 13.15 15.74
C ASN A 82 -5.52 12.68 16.80
N LEU A 83 -4.74 13.61 17.37
CA LEU A 83 -3.64 13.34 18.30
C LEU A 83 -4.07 13.54 19.75
N LYS A 84 -3.45 12.78 20.66
CA LYS A 84 -3.53 12.96 22.12
C LYS A 84 -2.16 12.78 22.78
N SER A 85 -2.04 13.32 23.99
CA SER A 85 -0.85 13.05 24.84
C SER A 85 -0.66 11.54 25.02
N GLY A 86 0.59 11.10 24.88
CA GLY A 86 0.99 9.70 24.93
C GLY A 86 1.10 9.01 23.57
N ASP A 87 0.51 9.57 22.50
CA ASP A 87 0.59 8.98 21.16
C ASP A 87 2.04 8.93 20.65
N LYS A 88 2.35 7.86 19.93
CA LYS A 88 3.62 7.69 19.22
C LYS A 88 3.39 7.94 17.75
N VAL A 89 4.22 8.77 17.14
CA VAL A 89 4.00 9.27 15.78
C VAL A 89 5.30 9.30 15.01
N PRO A 90 5.27 9.07 13.68
CA PRO A 90 6.41 9.34 12.83
C PRO A 90 6.57 10.85 12.65
N LEU A 91 7.81 11.30 12.63
CA LEU A 91 8.16 12.69 12.39
C LEU A 91 9.44 12.80 11.58
N VAL A 92 9.64 13.97 11.01
CA VAL A 92 10.83 14.37 10.27
C VAL A 92 11.37 15.65 10.88
N LEU A 93 12.69 15.67 11.11
CA LEU A 93 13.38 16.82 11.68
C LEU A 93 13.83 17.81 10.60
N PRO A 94 14.10 19.07 10.96
CA PRO A 94 14.67 20.05 10.04
C PRO A 94 15.98 19.56 9.39
N GLY A 95 16.21 19.94 8.13
CA GLY A 95 17.35 19.51 7.32
C GLY A 95 17.24 18.08 6.78
N SER A 96 16.07 17.46 6.89
CA SER A 96 15.78 16.12 6.38
C SER A 96 14.71 16.13 5.28
N THR A 97 14.65 15.05 4.51
CA THR A 97 13.72 14.92 3.38
C THR A 97 12.66 13.85 3.67
N LEU A 98 11.42 14.11 3.26
CA LEU A 98 10.32 13.15 3.24
C LEU A 98 10.47 12.14 2.09
N PRO A 99 9.74 11.01 2.12
CA PRO A 99 9.71 10.06 1.01
C PRO A 99 9.23 10.64 -0.33
N ASP A 100 8.46 11.73 -0.31
CA ASP A 100 8.00 12.43 -1.52
C ASP A 100 9.05 13.41 -2.10
N GLY A 101 10.23 13.52 -1.47
CA GLY A 101 11.32 14.39 -1.89
C GLY A 101 11.27 15.80 -1.30
N ARG A 102 10.29 16.12 -0.44
CA ARG A 102 10.18 17.44 0.19
C ARG A 102 11.17 17.60 1.34
N GLU A 103 11.98 18.65 1.29
CA GLU A 103 12.84 19.05 2.41
C GLU A 103 12.03 19.76 3.50
N ILE A 104 12.40 19.50 4.75
CA ILE A 104 11.75 20.05 5.93
C ILE A 104 12.71 20.99 6.63
N ASP A 105 12.24 22.20 6.90
CA ASP A 105 12.97 23.25 7.60
C ASP A 105 12.23 23.71 8.86
N GLU A 106 12.94 24.40 9.74
CA GLU A 106 12.31 25.12 10.85
C GLU A 106 11.39 26.22 10.30
N THR A 107 10.14 26.22 10.74
CA THR A 107 9.15 27.20 10.29
C THR A 107 8.55 27.90 11.50
N GLN A 108 8.39 29.22 11.42
CA GLN A 108 7.76 30.02 12.48
C GLN A 108 6.30 30.28 12.15
N PHE A 109 5.41 29.93 13.07
CA PHE A 109 3.98 30.21 12.98
C PHE A 109 3.61 31.17 14.10
N HIS A 110 3.24 32.41 13.75
CA HIS A 110 2.75 33.42 14.70
C HIS A 110 3.64 33.57 15.96
N GLY A 111 4.96 33.59 15.76
CA GLY A 111 5.94 33.76 16.83
C GLY A 111 6.49 32.47 17.43
N ILE A 112 5.86 31.32 17.21
CA ILE A 112 6.28 30.03 17.75
C ILE A 112 7.01 29.22 16.66
N VAL A 113 8.18 28.68 17.00
CA VAL A 113 9.00 27.89 16.07
C VAL A 113 8.55 26.43 16.09
N SER A 114 8.29 25.87 14.91
CA SER A 114 8.05 24.44 14.68
C SER A 114 9.35 23.79 14.21
N GLN A 115 9.84 22.83 14.99
CA GLN A 115 11.12 22.15 14.80
C GLN A 115 10.94 20.80 14.10
N GLY A 116 10.29 20.82 12.94
CA GLY A 116 10.00 19.64 12.14
C GLY A 116 8.51 19.47 11.85
N MET A 117 8.15 18.27 11.41
CA MET A 117 6.81 17.94 10.95
C MET A 117 6.40 16.52 11.39
N LEU A 118 5.17 16.39 11.89
CA LEU A 118 4.56 15.07 12.12
C LEU A 118 4.06 14.51 10.79
N CYS A 119 4.20 13.22 10.55
CA CYS A 119 3.91 12.61 9.26
C CYS A 119 2.57 11.85 9.27
N SER A 120 1.73 12.18 8.30
CA SER A 120 0.54 11.42 7.92
C SER A 120 0.88 10.26 7.00
N GLU A 121 -0.07 9.36 6.76
CA GLU A 121 0.13 8.27 5.79
C GLU A 121 0.30 8.79 4.36
N GLU A 122 -0.23 9.98 4.04
CA GLU A 122 -0.07 10.60 2.72
C GLU A 122 1.37 11.05 2.48
N GLU A 123 1.98 11.71 3.46
CA GLU A 123 3.38 12.15 3.40
C GLU A 123 4.36 10.97 3.42
N LEU A 124 3.96 9.86 4.04
CA LEU A 124 4.70 8.59 4.01
C LEU A 124 4.44 7.78 2.73
N GLY A 125 3.56 8.24 1.83
CA GLY A 125 3.19 7.53 0.60
C GLY A 125 2.30 6.31 0.79
N LEU A 126 1.95 5.94 2.03
CA LEU A 126 1.14 4.77 2.36
C LEU A 126 -0.32 4.90 1.89
N ALA A 127 -0.85 6.12 1.84
CA ALA A 127 -2.21 6.41 1.40
C ALA A 127 -2.24 7.54 0.36
N ARG A 128 -3.26 7.55 -0.50
CA ARG A 128 -3.47 8.66 -1.44
C ARG A 128 -3.91 9.94 -0.72
N LYS A 129 -4.67 9.78 0.35
CA LYS A 129 -5.16 10.85 1.20
C LYS A 129 -5.29 10.33 2.62
N SER A 130 -5.04 11.18 3.60
CA SER A 130 -5.23 10.85 5.02
C SER A 130 -5.89 12.02 5.76
N GLU A 131 -6.66 11.72 6.81
CA GLU A 131 -7.37 12.75 7.59
C GLU A 131 -6.52 13.31 8.75
N GLY A 132 -5.37 12.72 9.04
CA GLY A 132 -4.53 13.12 10.16
C GLY A 132 -3.18 12.40 10.20
N ILE A 133 -2.46 12.58 11.30
CA ILE A 133 -1.13 12.00 11.51
C ILE A 133 -1.24 10.50 11.78
N LEU A 134 -0.26 9.72 11.29
CA LEU A 134 -0.19 8.29 11.58
C LEU A 134 0.13 8.07 13.05
N VAL A 135 -0.73 7.37 13.78
CA VAL A 135 -0.49 6.97 15.17
C VAL A 135 0.05 5.54 15.19
N LEU A 136 1.28 5.38 15.69
CA LEU A 136 1.98 4.12 15.82
C LEU A 136 1.50 3.33 17.05
N PRO A 137 1.74 2.01 17.10
CA PRO A 137 1.46 1.21 18.30
C PRO A 137 2.05 1.82 19.58
N ALA A 138 1.29 1.79 20.68
CA ALA A 138 1.69 2.44 21.93
C ALA A 138 3.00 1.89 22.53
N ASN A 139 3.42 0.68 22.16
CA ASN A 139 4.65 0.03 22.60
C ASN A 139 5.89 0.34 21.74
N THR A 140 5.77 1.11 20.64
CA THR A 140 6.90 1.41 19.73
C THR A 140 8.04 2.17 20.42
N ASP A 141 9.29 1.71 20.38
CA ASP A 141 10.39 2.47 20.99
C ASP A 141 10.66 3.79 20.24
N LEU A 142 11.18 4.83 20.90
CA LEU A 142 11.61 6.07 20.25
C LEU A 142 12.82 5.85 19.34
N THR A 143 13.64 4.84 19.64
CA THR A 143 14.77 4.43 18.78
C THR A 143 14.37 3.39 17.74
N ALA A 144 13.09 3.05 17.64
CA ALA A 144 12.66 2.00 16.74
C ALA A 144 12.79 2.44 15.29
N ASP A 145 13.20 1.50 14.44
CA ASP A 145 13.38 1.72 13.02
C ASP A 145 12.03 1.83 12.31
N LEU A 146 11.72 3.02 11.80
CA LEU A 146 10.41 3.31 11.22
C LEU A 146 10.18 2.53 9.92
N ALA A 147 11.21 2.38 9.06
CA ALA A 147 11.09 1.59 7.84
C ALA A 147 10.66 0.14 8.16
N SER A 148 11.29 -0.48 9.17
CA SER A 148 10.91 -1.81 9.63
C SER A 148 9.48 -1.87 10.18
N ILE A 149 9.07 -0.90 11.01
CA ILE A 149 7.71 -0.86 11.60
C ILE A 149 6.64 -0.75 10.51
N LEU A 150 6.91 0.06 9.49
CA LEU A 150 5.99 0.29 8.38
C LEU A 150 5.99 -0.84 7.35
N GLY A 151 6.90 -1.80 7.45
CA GLY A 151 7.08 -2.86 6.45
C GLY A 151 7.69 -2.36 5.14
N LEU A 152 8.50 -1.30 5.21
CA LEU A 152 9.12 -0.60 4.08
C LEU A 152 10.64 -0.82 4.01
N ASP A 153 11.18 -1.66 4.91
CA ASP A 153 12.55 -2.17 4.86
C ASP A 153 12.69 -3.23 3.76
N ASP A 154 12.70 -2.79 2.50
CA ASP A 154 12.61 -3.67 1.33
C ASP A 154 13.45 -3.17 0.14
N TYR A 155 13.72 -4.07 -0.80
CA TYR A 155 14.22 -3.77 -2.12
C TYR A 155 13.13 -4.03 -3.16
N VAL A 156 12.97 -3.12 -4.12
CA VAL A 156 12.01 -3.26 -5.21
C VAL A 156 12.75 -3.47 -6.52
N LEU A 157 12.52 -4.61 -7.16
CA LEU A 157 13.04 -4.92 -8.49
C LEU A 157 12.10 -4.29 -9.53
N MET A 158 12.64 -3.42 -10.37
CA MET A 158 11.97 -2.81 -11.52
C MET A 158 12.16 -3.71 -12.73
N ILE A 159 11.11 -4.44 -13.11
CA ILE A 159 11.17 -5.43 -14.19
C ILE A 159 10.57 -4.86 -15.48
N GLU A 160 11.32 -4.89 -16.57
CA GLU A 160 10.79 -4.69 -17.93
C GLU A 160 10.30 -6.04 -18.48
N LEU A 161 9.01 -6.13 -18.80
CA LEU A 161 8.43 -7.36 -19.36
C LEU A 161 8.19 -7.21 -20.85
N THR A 162 8.65 -8.19 -21.60
CA THR A 162 8.31 -8.35 -23.01
C THR A 162 6.85 -8.84 -23.17
N PRO A 163 6.16 -8.48 -24.28
CA PRO A 163 4.73 -8.80 -24.43
C PRO A 163 4.38 -10.30 -24.38
N ASN A 164 5.33 -11.18 -24.68
CA ASN A 164 5.14 -12.63 -24.62
C ASN A 164 5.24 -13.21 -23.20
N ARG A 165 5.58 -12.39 -22.19
CA ARG A 165 5.72 -12.78 -20.78
C ARG A 165 4.59 -12.24 -19.90
N ALA A 166 3.37 -12.25 -20.44
CA ALA A 166 2.21 -11.76 -19.71
C ALA A 166 1.94 -12.52 -18.41
N ASP A 167 2.40 -13.77 -18.31
CA ASP A 167 2.39 -14.60 -17.09
C ASP A 167 3.11 -13.93 -15.91
N CYS A 168 4.12 -13.11 -16.18
CA CYS A 168 4.96 -12.46 -15.18
C CYS A 168 4.42 -11.13 -14.66
N TYR A 169 3.24 -10.65 -15.10
CA TYR A 169 2.65 -9.40 -14.57
C TYR A 169 2.13 -9.50 -13.13
N GLY A 170 2.21 -10.67 -12.49
CA GLY A 170 1.92 -10.87 -11.08
C GLY A 170 3.06 -11.53 -10.31
N MET A 171 3.08 -11.34 -8.99
CA MET A 171 4.09 -11.82 -8.06
C MET A 171 4.29 -13.33 -8.17
N LEU A 172 3.22 -14.12 -8.31
CA LEU A 172 3.33 -15.57 -8.46
C LEU A 172 3.97 -15.99 -9.79
N GLY A 173 3.84 -15.19 -10.85
CA GLY A 173 4.52 -15.45 -12.12
C GLY A 173 6.04 -15.32 -11.95
N ILE A 174 6.47 -14.21 -11.36
CA ILE A 174 7.89 -13.99 -11.03
C ILE A 174 8.40 -15.05 -10.05
N ALA A 175 7.62 -15.40 -9.02
CA ALA A 175 7.98 -16.45 -8.08
C ALA A 175 8.18 -17.82 -8.76
N ARG A 176 7.36 -18.18 -9.75
CA ARG A 176 7.56 -19.40 -10.54
C ARG A 176 8.87 -19.38 -11.31
N GLU A 177 9.22 -18.25 -11.93
CA GLU A 177 10.47 -18.10 -12.67
C GLU A 177 11.68 -18.21 -11.75
N VAL A 178 11.62 -17.54 -10.60
CA VAL A 178 12.71 -17.62 -9.61
C VAL A 178 12.85 -19.04 -9.07
N SER A 179 11.74 -19.72 -8.79
CA SER A 179 11.74 -21.14 -8.39
C SER A 179 12.40 -22.01 -9.47
N ALA A 180 12.06 -21.83 -10.75
CA ALA A 180 12.65 -22.58 -11.87
C ALA A 180 14.16 -22.31 -12.01
N LEU A 181 14.59 -21.06 -11.84
CA LEU A 181 15.98 -20.67 -11.96
C LEU A 181 16.83 -21.15 -10.78
N THR A 182 16.30 -21.10 -9.56
CA THR A 182 17.05 -21.40 -8.32
C THR A 182 16.91 -22.84 -7.85
N GLY A 183 15.90 -23.57 -8.31
CA GLY A 183 15.54 -24.89 -7.79
C GLY A 183 14.88 -24.86 -6.41
N VAL A 184 14.63 -23.67 -5.84
CA VAL A 184 13.93 -23.53 -4.56
C VAL A 184 12.44 -23.76 -4.77
N ASN A 185 11.81 -24.54 -3.88
CA ASN A 185 10.38 -24.86 -4.01
C ASN A 185 9.49 -23.63 -3.81
N LEU A 186 8.60 -23.41 -4.77
CA LEU A 186 7.54 -22.42 -4.68
C LEU A 186 6.47 -22.83 -3.67
N LYS A 187 6.15 -21.95 -2.73
CA LYS A 187 5.01 -22.04 -1.83
C LYS A 187 3.85 -21.25 -2.46
N LEU A 188 2.70 -21.87 -2.63
CA LEU A 188 1.50 -21.19 -3.11
C LEU A 188 0.66 -20.70 -1.92
N PRO A 189 -0.05 -19.57 -2.04
CA PRO A 189 -0.95 -19.11 -0.99
C PRO A 189 -2.08 -20.12 -0.78
N ALA A 190 -2.44 -20.37 0.48
CA ALA A 190 -3.57 -21.23 0.80
C ALA A 190 -4.88 -20.52 0.43
N CYS A 191 -5.78 -21.22 -0.25
CA CYS A 191 -7.12 -20.72 -0.55
C CYS A 191 -8.14 -21.46 0.31
N ALA A 192 -8.57 -20.82 1.40
CA ALA A 192 -9.67 -21.28 2.22
C ALA A 192 -10.77 -20.21 2.23
N VAL A 193 -12.01 -20.62 1.98
CA VAL A 193 -13.16 -19.72 1.93
C VAL A 193 -14.20 -20.17 2.94
N ASN A 194 -14.72 -19.21 3.70
CA ASN A 194 -15.89 -19.43 4.55
C ASN A 194 -17.11 -18.97 3.77
N GLU A 195 -17.97 -19.92 3.40
CA GLU A 195 -19.17 -19.64 2.60
C GLU A 195 -20.43 -19.87 3.44
N ILE A 196 -21.43 -19.03 3.19
CA ILE A 196 -22.80 -19.28 3.65
C ILE A 196 -23.47 -20.32 2.75
N ARG A 197 -24.54 -20.95 3.23
CA ARG A 197 -25.26 -21.98 2.46
C ARG A 197 -26.10 -21.43 1.31
N GLU A 198 -26.37 -20.12 1.30
CA GLU A 198 -27.26 -19.51 0.31
C GLU A 198 -26.62 -19.46 -1.07
N ALA A 199 -27.42 -19.73 -2.10
CA ALA A 199 -26.96 -19.67 -3.47
C ALA A 199 -26.78 -18.21 -3.91
N ILE A 200 -25.71 -17.93 -4.67
CA ILE A 200 -25.46 -16.60 -5.23
C ILE A 200 -26.65 -16.08 -6.05
N THR A 201 -27.41 -16.96 -6.69
CA THR A 201 -28.59 -16.63 -7.50
C THR A 201 -29.72 -15.97 -6.70
N ASN A 202 -29.70 -16.07 -5.36
CA ASN A 202 -30.62 -15.35 -4.50
C ASN A 202 -30.27 -13.86 -4.38
N PHE A 203 -29.05 -13.48 -4.76
CA PHE A 203 -28.49 -12.13 -4.60
C PHE A 203 -28.13 -11.47 -5.92
N ALA A 204 -27.58 -12.23 -6.87
CA ALA A 204 -27.17 -11.72 -8.16
C ALA A 204 -27.10 -12.83 -9.22
N THR A 205 -27.34 -12.44 -10.47
CA THR A 205 -27.16 -13.32 -11.64
C THR A 205 -26.22 -12.70 -12.65
N VAL A 206 -25.59 -13.55 -13.46
CA VAL A 206 -24.70 -13.14 -14.55
C VAL A 206 -25.21 -13.79 -15.83
N GLU A 207 -25.31 -12.99 -16.89
CA GLU A 207 -25.59 -13.45 -18.24
C GLU A 207 -24.48 -12.97 -19.17
N VAL A 208 -23.83 -13.91 -19.85
CA VAL A 208 -22.81 -13.61 -20.86
C VAL A 208 -23.45 -13.79 -22.23
N LEU A 209 -23.71 -12.68 -22.92
CA LEU A 209 -24.34 -12.69 -24.23
C LEU A 209 -23.34 -12.93 -25.37
N ASP A 210 -22.06 -12.65 -25.13
CA ASP A 210 -20.98 -12.85 -26.10
C ASP A 210 -19.86 -13.71 -25.48
N PRO A 211 -20.00 -15.05 -25.55
CA PRO A 211 -19.02 -15.97 -24.98
C PRO A 211 -17.72 -16.07 -25.80
N GLU A 212 -17.69 -15.55 -27.03
CA GLU A 212 -16.43 -15.48 -27.81
C GLU A 212 -15.50 -14.41 -27.22
N LEU A 213 -16.04 -13.26 -26.85
CA LEU A 213 -15.27 -12.19 -26.22
C LEU A 213 -15.05 -12.41 -24.71
N CYS A 214 -15.99 -13.06 -24.04
CA CYS A 214 -15.90 -13.36 -22.61
C CYS A 214 -16.26 -14.82 -22.33
N PRO A 215 -15.31 -15.76 -22.49
CA PRO A 215 -15.60 -17.19 -22.29
C PRO A 215 -15.88 -17.55 -20.83
N ARG A 216 -15.53 -16.67 -19.88
CA ARG A 216 -15.74 -16.89 -18.46
C ARG A 216 -15.96 -15.58 -17.71
N TYR A 217 -17.06 -15.52 -16.97
CA TYR A 217 -17.32 -14.51 -15.95
C TYR A 217 -17.65 -15.19 -14.63
N ALA A 218 -17.02 -14.78 -13.54
CA ALA A 218 -17.27 -15.30 -12.21
C ALA A 218 -17.63 -14.15 -11.27
N GLY A 219 -18.72 -14.32 -10.53
CA GLY A 219 -19.14 -13.40 -9.47
C GLY A 219 -19.13 -14.09 -8.12
N ARG A 220 -18.84 -13.33 -7.06
CA ARG A 220 -19.06 -13.73 -5.68
C ARG A 220 -19.67 -12.55 -4.94
N VAL A 221 -20.69 -12.81 -4.14
CA VAL A 221 -21.34 -11.80 -3.30
C VAL A 221 -20.75 -11.86 -1.89
N PHE A 222 -20.36 -10.70 -1.38
CA PHE A 222 -19.91 -10.52 0.00
C PHE A 222 -20.94 -9.65 0.71
N LEU A 223 -21.49 -10.14 1.82
CA LEU A 223 -22.48 -9.44 2.64
C LEU A 223 -21.80 -8.80 3.85
N ASP A 224 -22.41 -7.74 4.39
CA ASP A 224 -21.98 -7.05 5.61
C ASP A 224 -20.53 -6.57 5.61
N VAL A 225 -20.05 -6.20 4.41
CA VAL A 225 -18.71 -5.67 4.20
C VAL A 225 -18.64 -4.22 4.66
N LYS A 226 -17.73 -3.93 5.58
CA LYS A 226 -17.42 -2.55 6.00
C LYS A 226 -16.29 -1.99 5.15
N VAL A 227 -16.56 -0.89 4.46
CA VAL A 227 -15.52 -0.10 3.78
C VAL A 227 -14.75 0.73 4.81
N GLY A 228 -13.44 0.71 4.72
CA GLY A 228 -12.55 1.46 5.61
C GLY A 228 -11.12 1.42 5.11
N GLU A 229 -10.17 1.75 5.98
CA GLU A 229 -8.76 1.69 5.65
C GLU A 229 -8.23 0.26 5.57
N SER A 230 -7.22 0.08 4.71
CA SER A 230 -6.47 -1.15 4.61
C SER A 230 -5.53 -1.34 5.82
N PRO A 231 -5.22 -2.59 6.21
CA PRO A 231 -4.18 -2.84 7.18
C PRO A 231 -2.80 -2.42 6.64
N LEU A 232 -1.90 -2.03 7.54
CA LEU A 232 -0.58 -1.48 7.20
C LEU A 232 0.24 -2.38 6.25
N TRP A 233 0.25 -3.70 6.48
CA TRP A 233 0.96 -4.65 5.62
C TRP A 233 0.49 -4.60 4.16
N LEU A 234 -0.81 -4.37 3.95
CA LEU A 234 -1.40 -4.29 2.61
C LEU A 234 -1.00 -2.97 1.95
N LYS A 235 -1.07 -1.85 2.70
CA LYS A 235 -0.61 -0.54 2.23
C LYS A 235 0.87 -0.58 1.83
N ALA A 236 1.72 -1.21 2.64
CA ALA A 236 3.15 -1.35 2.37
C ALA A 236 3.44 -2.16 1.11
N ARG A 237 2.77 -3.30 0.91
CA ARG A 237 2.92 -4.11 -0.32
C ARG A 237 2.46 -3.37 -1.57
N LEU A 238 1.33 -2.67 -1.49
CA LEU A 238 0.84 -1.84 -2.59
C LEU A 238 1.84 -0.74 -2.92
N LEU A 239 2.39 -0.06 -1.92
CA LEU A 239 3.38 0.99 -2.10
C LEU A 239 4.66 0.46 -2.76
N ALA A 240 5.19 -0.67 -2.30
CA ALA A 240 6.33 -1.34 -2.91
C ALA A 240 6.05 -1.68 -4.40
N ALA A 241 4.82 -2.12 -4.70
CA ALA A 241 4.33 -2.37 -6.06
C ALA A 241 3.98 -1.10 -6.86
N GLY A 242 4.14 0.11 -6.29
CA GLY A 242 3.92 1.39 -6.96
C GLY A 242 2.49 1.94 -6.90
N MET A 243 1.67 1.47 -5.97
CA MET A 243 0.28 1.89 -5.79
C MET A 243 0.07 2.51 -4.41
N ARG A 244 -0.69 3.60 -4.32
CA ARG A 244 -1.11 4.18 -3.03
C ARG A 244 -2.45 3.60 -2.59
N SER A 245 -2.60 3.33 -1.30
CA SER A 245 -3.85 2.84 -0.70
C SER A 245 -5.00 3.85 -0.88
N ILE A 246 -6.20 3.34 -1.12
CA ILE A 246 -7.44 4.11 -1.19
C ILE A 246 -8.43 3.64 -0.12
N ASN A 247 -8.83 2.36 -0.17
CA ASN A 247 -9.68 1.71 0.82
C ASN A 247 -9.54 0.20 0.72
N ASN A 248 -9.95 -0.51 1.76
CA ASN A 248 -9.81 -1.96 1.90
C ASN A 248 -10.39 -2.80 0.74
N LEU A 249 -11.37 -2.32 -0.01
CA LEU A 249 -11.94 -3.06 -1.14
C LEU A 249 -11.15 -2.88 -2.43
N VAL A 250 -10.85 -1.63 -2.79
CA VAL A 250 -10.06 -1.31 -3.98
C VAL A 250 -8.65 -1.89 -3.83
N ASP A 251 -8.07 -1.74 -2.64
CA ASP A 251 -6.75 -2.22 -2.31
C ASP A 251 -6.68 -3.75 -2.35
N LEU A 252 -7.71 -4.46 -1.88
CA LEU A 252 -7.78 -5.92 -1.97
C LEU A 252 -7.79 -6.38 -3.44
N THR A 253 -8.57 -5.73 -4.30
CA THR A 253 -8.60 -6.10 -5.73
C THR A 253 -7.28 -5.81 -6.43
N ASN A 254 -6.63 -4.69 -6.10
CA ASN A 254 -5.30 -4.37 -6.63
C ASN A 254 -4.25 -5.36 -6.13
N TYR A 255 -4.33 -5.76 -4.87
CA TYR A 255 -3.43 -6.75 -4.29
C TYR A 255 -3.56 -8.10 -4.97
N VAL A 256 -4.79 -8.61 -5.17
CA VAL A 256 -5.01 -9.88 -5.88
C VAL A 256 -4.55 -9.80 -7.33
N MET A 257 -4.76 -8.65 -8.00
CA MET A 257 -4.22 -8.40 -9.34
C MET A 257 -2.70 -8.53 -9.35
N LEU A 258 -2.02 -7.85 -8.43
CA LEU A 258 -0.56 -7.86 -8.32
C LEU A 258 -0.02 -9.22 -7.87
N GLU A 259 -0.76 -9.97 -7.06
CA GLU A 259 -0.34 -11.27 -6.55
C GLU A 259 -0.51 -12.39 -7.58
N LEU A 260 -1.73 -12.51 -8.11
CA LEU A 260 -2.19 -13.64 -8.92
C LEU A 260 -2.22 -13.34 -10.42
N ASN A 261 -1.90 -12.10 -10.82
CA ASN A 261 -2.06 -11.63 -12.20
C ASN A 261 -3.53 -11.70 -12.68
N GLN A 262 -4.47 -11.41 -11.78
CA GLN A 262 -5.90 -11.45 -12.07
C GLN A 262 -6.57 -10.14 -11.65
N PRO A 263 -6.82 -9.22 -12.60
CA PRO A 263 -7.60 -8.02 -12.32
C PRO A 263 -9.00 -8.39 -11.83
N LEU A 264 -9.44 -7.72 -10.77
CA LEU A 264 -10.76 -7.87 -10.18
C LEU A 264 -11.42 -6.52 -10.05
N HIS A 265 -12.76 -6.50 -9.99
CA HIS A 265 -13.51 -5.28 -9.77
C HIS A 265 -14.69 -5.54 -8.82
N PRO A 266 -14.82 -4.77 -7.73
CA PRO A 266 -15.97 -4.87 -6.84
C PRO A 266 -17.12 -3.98 -7.35
N PHE A 267 -18.35 -4.47 -7.26
CA PHE A 267 -19.56 -3.66 -7.50
C PHE A 267 -20.36 -3.52 -6.21
N ASP A 268 -20.97 -2.35 -6.00
CA ASP A 268 -21.98 -2.19 -4.96
C ASP A 268 -23.25 -2.92 -5.40
N LEU A 269 -23.55 -4.04 -4.73
CA LEU A 269 -24.71 -4.88 -5.03
C LEU A 269 -26.03 -4.08 -5.01
N LYS A 270 -26.13 -3.04 -4.17
CA LYS A 270 -27.34 -2.21 -4.08
C LYS A 270 -27.55 -1.32 -5.31
N GLN A 271 -26.48 -1.03 -6.04
CA GLN A 271 -26.52 -0.22 -7.26
C GLN A 271 -26.71 -1.08 -8.52
N LEU A 272 -26.57 -2.41 -8.40
CA LEU A 272 -26.78 -3.34 -9.49
C LEU A 272 -28.29 -3.47 -9.79
N LYS A 273 -28.74 -2.78 -10.83
CA LYS A 273 -30.13 -2.87 -11.30
C LYS A 273 -30.48 -4.32 -11.64
N GLU A 274 -31.68 -4.72 -11.24
CA GLU A 274 -32.21 -6.09 -11.41
C GLU A 274 -31.31 -7.17 -10.80
N GLN A 275 -30.32 -6.79 -9.98
CA GLN A 275 -29.31 -7.70 -9.45
C GLN A 275 -28.67 -8.58 -10.54
N LYS A 276 -28.53 -8.02 -11.75
CA LYS A 276 -28.10 -8.79 -12.93
C LYS A 276 -26.96 -8.09 -13.64
N ILE A 277 -25.89 -8.84 -13.90
CA ILE A 277 -24.78 -8.43 -14.74
C ILE A 277 -25.01 -9.02 -16.13
N ILE A 278 -24.97 -8.17 -17.15
CA ILE A 278 -25.08 -8.58 -18.56
C ILE A 278 -23.78 -8.20 -19.26
N VAL A 279 -23.02 -9.21 -19.69
CA VAL A 279 -21.76 -9.04 -20.40
C VAL A 279 -22.04 -9.08 -21.90
N ARG A 280 -21.83 -7.94 -22.58
CA ARG A 280 -22.07 -7.79 -24.02
C ARG A 280 -21.19 -6.66 -24.61
N PRO A 281 -21.01 -6.63 -25.95
CA PRO A 281 -20.48 -5.47 -26.63
C PRO A 281 -21.32 -4.21 -26.38
N ALA A 282 -20.65 -3.06 -26.40
CA ALA A 282 -21.31 -1.77 -26.39
C ALA A 282 -22.13 -1.56 -27.66
N ARG A 283 -23.25 -0.86 -27.55
CA ARG A 283 -24.05 -0.43 -28.70
C ARG A 283 -23.43 0.83 -29.30
N LYS A 284 -23.76 1.08 -30.57
CA LYS A 284 -23.36 2.32 -31.24
C LYS A 284 -23.86 3.54 -30.45
N ASN A 285 -22.95 4.46 -30.16
CA ASN A 285 -23.19 5.68 -29.37
C ASN A 285 -23.62 5.45 -27.91
N GLU A 286 -23.39 4.25 -27.35
CA GLU A 286 -23.57 4.01 -25.92
C GLU A 286 -22.50 4.76 -25.11
N VAL A 287 -22.90 5.34 -23.98
CA VAL A 287 -22.05 6.19 -23.15
C VAL A 287 -21.87 5.56 -21.78
N ILE A 288 -20.64 5.61 -21.28
CA ILE A 288 -20.27 5.26 -19.91
C ILE A 288 -19.50 6.42 -19.28
N THR A 289 -19.68 6.64 -17.99
CA THR A 289 -18.85 7.53 -17.18
C THR A 289 -18.06 6.65 -16.21
N THR A 290 -16.74 6.71 -16.29
CA THR A 290 -15.80 5.92 -15.48
C THR A 290 -15.24 6.75 -14.33
#